data_AF-A0A380DPB5-F1
#
_entry.id   AF-A0A380DPB5-F1
#
_cell.length_a   1.000
_cell.length_b   1.000
_cell.length_c   1.000
_cell.angle_alpha   90.00
_cell.angle_beta   90.00
_cell.angle_gamma   90.00
#
_symmetry.space_group_name_H-M   'P 1'
#
loop_
_entity.id
_entity.type
_entity.pdbx_description
1 polymer ?
#
loop_
_entity_poly.entity_id
_entity_poly.type
_entity_poly.pdbx_seq_one_letter_code
_entity_poly.pdbx_strand_id
1 'polypeptide(L)'
;MTVFVMQLQSNLKSIEELISQSRWSYKKPRTVNYRYNQDKLMHRLGDILVQYGIQHDTGLLPHEWHYHISPRGKADIVQHNRDGQPIYVSLSYSYPYIVCVVDKEPVGIDIEKISQRLDWRTLVTCFSTNEAQQICSLNDFYQIWTQKESFTKLIGEGLIKGLDIYDMTQSHFINHVK
;
A
#
# COMPACT_ATOMS: atom_id res chain seq x y z
N MET A 1 -10.91 2.37 11.50
CA MET A 1 -9.70 2.73 10.72
C MET A 1 -8.60 3.30 11.60
N THR A 2 -7.44 2.66 11.59
CA THR A 2 -6.20 3.16 12.21
C THR A 2 -5.10 3.25 11.15
N VAL A 3 -4.38 4.39 11.10
CA VAL A 3 -3.29 4.63 10.16
C VAL A 3 -1.96 4.69 10.90
N PHE A 4 -1.03 3.82 10.50
CA PHE A 4 0.33 3.76 11.02
C PHE A 4 1.29 4.36 9.99
N VAL A 5 2.17 5.24 10.45
CA VAL A 5 3.19 5.89 9.61
C VAL A 5 4.57 5.62 10.21
N MET A 6 5.47 5.08 9.39
CA MET A 6 6.87 4.87 9.73
C MET A 6 7.73 5.75 8.84
N GLN A 7 8.53 6.62 9.45
CA GLN A 7 9.58 7.38 8.77
C GLN A 7 10.94 6.78 9.09
N LEU A 8 11.72 6.45 8.07
CA LEU A 8 13.08 5.96 8.26
C LEU A 8 14.02 7.14 8.54
N GLN A 9 14.54 7.20 9.77
CA GLN A 9 15.45 8.26 10.24
C GLN A 9 16.93 7.85 10.25
N SER A 10 17.24 6.58 9.99
CA SER A 10 18.60 6.03 9.98
C SER A 10 18.98 5.49 8.61
N ASN A 11 20.28 5.28 8.39
CA ASN A 11 20.75 4.63 7.18
C ASN A 11 20.27 3.16 7.12
N LEU A 12 20.22 2.61 5.90
CA LEU A 12 19.67 1.26 5.64
C LEU A 12 20.38 0.17 6.46
N LYS A 13 21.71 0.25 6.62
CA LYS A 13 22.51 -0.77 7.33
C LYS A 13 22.17 -0.82 8.82
N SER A 14 22.09 0.34 9.47
CA SER A 14 21.71 0.42 10.89
C SER A 14 20.29 -0.10 11.13
N ILE A 15 19.36 0.14 10.20
CA ILE A 15 18.01 -0.40 10.29
C ILE A 15 18.01 -1.93 10.14
N GLU A 16 18.77 -2.47 9.20
CA GLU A 16 18.90 -3.93 9.05
C GLU A 16 19.46 -4.61 10.30
N GLU A 17 20.48 -4.00 10.93
CA GLU A 17 21.05 -4.47 12.19
C GLU A 17 20.01 -4.48 13.32
N LEU A 18 19.22 -3.41 13.47
CA LEU A 18 18.14 -3.33 14.46
C LEU A 18 17.07 -4.40 14.24
N ILE A 19 16.65 -4.63 13.00
CA ILE A 19 15.64 -5.65 12.70
C ILE A 19 16.18 -7.05 13.02
N SER A 20 17.46 -7.30 12.74
CA SER A 20 18.10 -8.61 13.01
C SER A 20 18.11 -8.99 14.49
N GLN A 21 18.02 -8.01 15.38
CA GLN A 21 17.96 -8.17 16.83
C GLN A 21 16.53 -8.10 17.38
N SER A 22 15.54 -7.80 16.54
CA SER A 22 14.15 -7.62 16.95
C SER A 22 13.42 -8.95 17.11
N ARG A 23 12.32 -8.95 17.88
CA ARG A 23 11.42 -10.11 18.01
C ARG A 23 10.60 -10.40 16.74
N TRP A 24 10.61 -9.50 15.76
CA TRP A 24 9.77 -9.58 14.59
C TRP A 24 10.46 -10.39 13.48
N SER A 25 9.81 -11.47 13.06
CA SER A 25 10.21 -12.22 11.87
C SER A 25 9.36 -11.79 10.67
N TYR A 26 9.93 -11.91 9.47
CA TYR A 26 9.19 -11.63 8.25
C TYR A 26 8.19 -12.77 7.96
N LYS A 27 6.91 -12.43 7.84
CA LYS A 27 5.82 -13.32 7.43
C LYS A 27 5.54 -13.24 5.94
N LYS A 28 5.73 -12.06 5.33
CA LYS A 28 5.42 -11.85 3.92
C LYS A 28 6.46 -12.58 3.04
N PRO A 29 6.04 -13.32 1.99
CA PRO A 29 6.97 -14.02 1.12
C PRO A 29 7.98 -13.07 0.49
N ARG A 30 9.24 -13.51 0.34
CA ARG A 30 10.24 -12.72 -0.38
C ARG A 30 9.86 -12.64 -1.86
N THR A 31 9.78 -11.44 -2.40
CA THR A 31 9.81 -11.23 -3.85
C THR A 31 11.24 -11.47 -4.37
N VAL A 32 11.38 -12.17 -5.49
CA VAL A 32 12.69 -12.61 -6.02
C VAL A 32 13.42 -11.48 -6.77
N ASN A 33 12.69 -10.45 -7.24
CA ASN A 33 13.18 -9.45 -8.19
C ASN A 33 13.13 -8.01 -7.66
N TYR A 34 13.82 -7.72 -6.55
CA TYR A 34 14.01 -6.32 -6.14
C TYR A 34 15.08 -5.65 -6.98
N ARG A 35 14.77 -4.51 -7.60
CA ARG A 35 15.73 -3.72 -8.39
C ARG A 35 16.76 -3.03 -7.49
N TYR A 36 16.34 -2.57 -6.31
CA TYR A 36 17.20 -1.87 -5.36
C TYR A 36 17.12 -2.48 -3.95
N ASN A 37 18.23 -2.46 -3.21
CA ASN A 37 18.27 -2.89 -1.80
C ASN A 37 17.30 -2.09 -0.91
N GLN A 38 17.10 -0.81 -1.25
CA GLN A 38 16.12 0.04 -0.57
C GLN A 38 14.72 -0.55 -0.66
N ASP A 39 14.27 -0.97 -1.85
CA ASP A 39 12.92 -1.53 -2.05
C ASP A 39 12.73 -2.82 -1.25
N LYS A 40 13.78 -3.65 -1.21
CA LYS A 40 13.81 -4.87 -0.39
C LYS A 40 13.65 -4.56 1.09
N LEU A 41 14.31 -3.51 1.60
CA LEU A 41 14.18 -3.09 2.99
C LEU A 41 12.78 -2.52 3.28
N MET A 42 12.27 -1.63 2.42
CA MET A 42 10.92 -1.05 2.58
C MET A 42 9.84 -2.13 2.60
N HIS A 43 9.95 -3.14 1.73
CA HIS A 43 9.03 -4.28 1.72
C HIS A 43 9.05 -5.05 3.06
N ARG A 44 10.25 -5.32 3.59
CA ARG A 44 10.45 -6.02 4.87
C ARG A 44 9.93 -5.25 6.07
N LEU A 45 10.23 -3.95 6.11
CA LEU A 45 9.73 -3.06 7.14
C LEU A 45 8.21 -2.88 7.06
N GLY A 46 7.66 -2.86 5.83
CA GLY A 46 6.22 -2.84 5.62
C GLY A 46 5.53 -4.07 6.17
N ASP A 47 6.12 -5.26 6.03
CA ASP A 47 5.60 -6.47 6.68
C ASP A 47 5.62 -6.36 8.22
N ILE A 48 6.71 -5.85 8.80
CA ILE A 48 6.77 -5.60 10.25
C ILE A 48 5.69 -4.58 10.68
N LEU A 49 5.48 -3.51 9.91
CA LEU A 49 4.47 -2.49 10.22
C LEU A 49 3.04 -3.05 10.16
N VAL A 50 2.75 -3.93 9.19
CA VAL A 50 1.46 -4.64 9.14
C VAL A 50 1.29 -5.53 10.37
N GLN A 51 2.31 -6.30 10.74
CA GLN A 51 2.24 -7.15 11.92
C GLN A 51 2.03 -6.37 13.21
N TYR A 52 2.75 -5.25 13.38
CA TYR A 52 2.56 -4.33 14.48
C TYR A 52 1.16 -3.72 14.48
N GLY A 53 0.69 -3.24 13.32
CA GLY A 53 -0.61 -2.60 13.19
C GLY A 53 -1.76 -3.53 13.53
N ILE A 54 -1.74 -4.77 13.03
CA ILE A 54 -2.75 -5.80 13.37
C ILE A 54 -2.72 -6.09 14.87
N GLN A 55 -1.53 -6.31 15.45
CA GLN A 55 -1.41 -6.59 16.88
C GLN A 55 -1.93 -5.43 17.72
N HIS A 56 -1.63 -4.18 17.33
CA HIS A 56 -2.05 -2.99 18.04
C HIS A 56 -3.56 -2.76 17.96
N ASP A 57 -4.16 -2.90 16.78
CA ASP A 57 -5.58 -2.55 16.56
C ASP A 57 -6.55 -3.66 16.99
N THR A 58 -6.11 -4.92 16.95
CA THR A 58 -6.98 -6.09 17.18
C THR A 58 -6.57 -6.96 18.36
N GLY A 59 -5.34 -6.81 18.86
CA GLY A 59 -4.75 -7.70 19.87
C GLY A 59 -4.18 -9.00 19.31
N LEU A 60 -4.41 -9.33 18.03
CA LEU A 60 -3.94 -10.58 17.42
C LEU A 60 -2.42 -10.64 17.32
N LEU A 61 -1.87 -11.73 17.81
CA LEU A 61 -0.46 -12.04 17.71
C LEU A 61 -0.10 -12.54 16.31
N PRO A 62 1.15 -12.34 15.87
CA PRO A 62 1.58 -12.75 14.53
C PRO A 62 1.38 -14.23 14.21
N HIS A 63 1.33 -15.14 15.18
CA HIS A 63 1.13 -16.57 14.91
C HIS A 63 -0.35 -16.97 14.75
N GLU A 64 -1.28 -16.05 15.02
CA GLU A 64 -2.73 -16.30 14.98
C GLU A 64 -3.35 -16.04 13.60
N TRP A 65 -2.55 -15.58 12.64
CA TRP A 65 -3.00 -15.29 11.27
C TRP A 65 -1.88 -15.51 10.26
N HIS A 66 -2.24 -15.61 8.98
CA HIS A 66 -1.31 -15.67 7.86
C HIS A 66 -1.80 -14.84 6.66
N TYR A 67 -0.88 -14.51 5.76
CA TYR A 67 -1.24 -13.85 4.51
C TYR A 67 -1.79 -14.88 3.52
N HIS A 68 -2.91 -14.54 2.88
CA HIS A 68 -3.32 -15.13 1.62
C HIS A 68 -2.99 -14.14 0.50
N ILE A 69 -2.05 -14.51 -0.39
CA ILE A 69 -1.66 -13.65 -1.51
C ILE A 69 -2.45 -14.07 -2.74
N SER A 70 -3.31 -13.19 -3.23
CA SER A 70 -4.03 -13.41 -4.48
C SER A 70 -3.06 -13.49 -5.69
N PRO A 71 -3.47 -14.07 -6.83
CA PRO A 71 -2.67 -14.05 -8.06
C PRO A 71 -2.27 -12.64 -8.53
N ARG A 72 -3.04 -11.62 -8.11
CA ARG A 72 -2.78 -10.19 -8.40
C ARG A 72 -1.85 -9.52 -7.40
N GLY A 73 -1.33 -10.25 -6.41
CA GLY A 73 -0.39 -9.75 -5.41
C GLY A 73 -1.03 -9.04 -4.21
N LYS A 74 -2.36 -8.86 -4.17
CA LYS A 74 -3.07 -8.36 -2.97
C LYS A 74 -2.93 -9.37 -1.84
N ALA A 75 -2.58 -8.87 -0.66
CA ALA A 75 -2.38 -9.65 0.55
C ALA A 75 -3.59 -9.51 1.47
N ASP A 76 -4.33 -10.59 1.64
CA ASP A 76 -5.46 -10.69 2.56
C ASP A 76 -5.01 -11.32 3.88
N ILE A 77 -5.66 -10.94 4.98
CA ILE A 77 -5.36 -11.47 6.32
C ILE A 77 -6.33 -12.60 6.64
N VAL A 78 -5.80 -13.81 6.82
CA VAL A 78 -6.59 -14.99 7.22
C VAL A 78 -6.29 -15.32 8.66
N GLN A 79 -7.28 -15.15 9.53
CA GLN A 79 -7.21 -15.53 10.94
C GLN A 79 -7.42 -17.03 11.10
N HIS A 80 -6.73 -17.63 12.07
CA HIS A 80 -6.93 -19.04 12.41
C HIS A 80 -8.22 -19.27 13.21
N ASN A 81 -8.67 -18.25 13.96
CA ASN A 81 -9.98 -18.25 14.61
C ASN A 81 -11.07 -17.88 13.60
N ARG A 82 -12.05 -18.78 13.40
CA ARG A 82 -13.15 -18.60 12.44
C ARG A 82 -14.19 -17.56 12.87
N ASP A 83 -14.25 -17.23 14.16
CA ASP A 83 -15.17 -16.22 14.71
C ASP A 83 -14.55 -14.81 14.74
N GLY A 84 -13.32 -14.68 14.22
CA GLY A 84 -12.61 -13.41 14.14
C GLY A 84 -13.31 -12.40 13.21
N GLN A 85 -13.35 -11.15 13.64
CA GLN A 85 -13.84 -10.06 12.78
C GLN A 85 -12.90 -9.86 11.59
N PRO A 86 -13.40 -9.59 10.38
CA PRO A 86 -12.55 -9.31 9.22
C PRO A 86 -11.50 -8.23 9.49
N ILE A 87 -10.31 -8.40 8.94
CA ILE A 87 -9.20 -7.45 9.05
C ILE A 87 -8.72 -7.15 7.64
N TYR A 88 -8.82 -5.89 7.27
CA TYR A 88 -8.32 -5.38 6.01
C TYR A 88 -7.09 -4.54 6.27
N VAL A 89 -6.07 -4.76 5.45
CA VAL A 89 -4.83 -3.98 5.50
C VAL A 89 -4.53 -3.40 4.14
N SER A 90 -4.02 -2.18 4.15
CA SER A 90 -3.44 -1.56 2.96
C SER A 90 -2.07 -1.00 3.32
N LEU A 91 -1.09 -1.26 2.46
CA LEU A 91 0.30 -0.87 2.66
C LEU A 91 0.76 -0.06 1.44
N SER A 92 1.40 1.07 1.68
CA SER A 92 2.16 1.80 0.66
C SER A 92 3.47 2.30 1.23
N TYR A 93 4.45 2.50 0.36
CA TYR A 93 5.74 3.03 0.77
C TYR A 93 6.37 3.85 -0.34
N SER A 94 6.93 5.00 0.06
CA SER A 94 7.75 5.85 -0.79
C SER A 94 8.84 6.46 0.06
N TYR A 95 10.09 6.07 -0.19
CA TYR A 95 11.21 6.35 0.70
C TYR A 95 11.31 7.87 1.05
N PRO A 96 11.42 8.22 2.35
CA PRO A 96 11.71 7.36 3.51
C PRO A 96 10.47 6.90 4.30
N TYR A 97 9.27 6.94 3.72
CA TYR A 97 8.02 6.65 4.43
C TYR A 97 7.41 5.30 4.07
N ILE A 98 6.80 4.66 5.06
CA ILE A 98 5.91 3.51 4.94
C ILE A 98 4.61 3.87 5.65
N VAL A 99 3.47 3.62 5.02
CA VAL A 99 2.15 3.79 5.62
C VAL A 99 1.40 2.47 5.58
N CYS A 100 0.71 2.15 6.67
CA CYS A 100 -0.16 1.00 6.78
C CYS A 100 -1.50 1.42 7.37
N VAL A 101 -2.59 1.00 6.75
CA VAL A 101 -3.94 1.14 7.31
C VAL A 101 -4.41 -0.23 7.76
N VAL A 102 -5.03 -0.28 8.93
CA VAL A 102 -5.78 -1.44 9.44
C VAL A 102 -7.22 -1.01 9.68
N ASP A 103 -8.17 -1.81 9.20
CA ASP A 103 -9.59 -1.56 9.39
C ASP A 103 -10.45 -2.83 9.34
N LYS A 104 -11.72 -2.68 9.73
CA LYS A 104 -12.75 -3.73 9.67
C LYS A 104 -13.48 -3.81 8.33
N GLU A 105 -13.28 -2.81 7.47
CA GLU A 105 -13.83 -2.70 6.12
C GLU A 105 -12.70 -2.64 5.09
N PRO A 106 -12.94 -2.96 3.80
CA PRO A 106 -11.94 -2.80 2.76
C PRO A 106 -11.30 -1.41 2.77
N VAL A 107 -9.97 -1.35 2.70
CA VAL A 107 -9.19 -0.10 2.72
C VAL A 107 -8.12 -0.05 1.65
N GLY A 108 -7.83 1.16 1.20
CA GLY A 108 -6.79 1.47 0.23
C GLY A 108 -5.97 2.68 0.68
N ILE A 109 -4.64 2.59 0.64
CA ILE A 109 -3.75 3.71 0.91
C ILE A 109 -2.64 3.78 -0.13
N ASP A 110 -2.29 5.01 -0.51
CA ASP A 110 -1.14 5.25 -1.35
C ASP A 110 -0.36 6.50 -0.93
N ILE A 111 0.96 6.46 -1.12
CA ILE A 111 1.87 7.59 -0.90
C ILE A 111 2.91 7.59 -2.00
N GLU A 112 3.26 8.78 -2.48
CA GLU A 112 4.26 8.94 -3.52
C GLU A 112 5.20 10.10 -3.23
N LYS A 113 6.47 9.91 -3.60
CA LYS A 113 7.47 10.97 -3.55
C LYS A 113 7.38 11.79 -4.82
N ILE A 114 7.08 13.07 -4.67
CA ILE A 114 7.06 14.02 -5.79
C ILE A 114 8.46 14.09 -6.42
N SER A 115 8.55 13.73 -7.70
CA SER A 115 9.79 13.72 -8.47
C SER A 115 9.67 14.62 -9.70
N GLN A 116 10.53 15.64 -9.78
CA GLN A 116 10.61 16.54 -10.94
C GLN A 116 11.13 15.85 -12.22
N ARG A 117 11.68 14.62 -12.09
CA ARG A 117 12.19 13.84 -13.22
C ARG A 117 11.12 12.99 -13.90
N LEU A 118 9.92 12.90 -13.33
CA LEU A 118 8.83 12.11 -13.88
C LEU A 118 8.25 12.82 -15.11
N ASP A 119 8.18 12.11 -16.24
CA ASP A 119 7.42 12.56 -17.41
C ASP A 119 5.93 12.28 -17.23
N TRP A 120 5.32 13.01 -16.31
CA TRP A 120 3.92 12.86 -15.95
C TRP A 120 2.97 13.19 -17.11
N ARG A 121 3.39 14.07 -18.04
CA ARG A 121 2.56 14.47 -19.18
C ARG A 121 2.28 13.29 -20.10
N THR A 122 3.27 12.44 -20.34
CA THR A 122 3.07 11.19 -21.09
C THR A 122 2.11 10.25 -20.36
N LEU A 123 2.23 10.10 -19.04
CA LEU A 123 1.33 9.24 -18.26
C LEU A 123 -0.12 9.73 -18.26
N VAL A 124 -0.34 11.05 -18.23
CA VAL A 124 -1.68 11.65 -18.28
C VAL A 124 -2.42 11.29 -19.57
N THR A 125 -1.72 10.98 -20.66
CA THR A 125 -2.37 10.51 -21.90
C THR A 125 -3.09 9.16 -21.75
N CYS A 126 -2.80 8.41 -20.67
CA CYS A 126 -3.47 7.15 -20.36
C CYS A 126 -4.63 7.31 -19.35
N PHE A 127 -4.90 8.53 -18.86
CA PHE A 127 -5.96 8.78 -17.87
C PHE A 127 -7.29 9.04 -18.58
N SER A 128 -8.38 9.08 -17.82
CA SER A 128 -9.66 9.52 -18.37
C SER A 128 -9.57 10.98 -18.86
N THR A 129 -10.42 11.35 -19.82
CA THR A 129 -10.44 12.71 -20.37
C THR A 129 -10.69 13.78 -19.29
N ASN A 130 -11.55 13.48 -18.31
CA ASN A 130 -11.88 14.41 -17.22
C ASN A 130 -10.68 14.66 -16.30
N GLU A 131 -9.96 13.61 -15.91
CA GLU A 131 -8.74 13.74 -15.11
C GLU A 131 -7.65 14.48 -15.87
N ALA A 132 -7.44 14.13 -17.14
CA ALA A 132 -6.43 14.79 -17.97
C ALA A 132 -6.67 16.30 -18.09
N GLN A 133 -7.93 16.75 -18.13
CA GLN A 133 -8.30 18.16 -18.14
C GLN A 133 -8.03 18.88 -16.81
N GLN A 134 -8.06 18.16 -15.68
CA GLN A 134 -7.82 18.74 -14.36
C GLN A 134 -6.33 18.79 -14.00
N ILE A 135 -5.50 17.95 -14.61
CA ILE A 135 -4.06 17.90 -14.33
C ILE A 135 -3.33 19.01 -15.08
N CYS A 136 -3.12 20.14 -14.40
CA CYS A 136 -2.37 21.29 -14.92
C CYS A 136 -0.91 21.32 -14.43
N SER A 137 -0.62 20.60 -13.35
CA SER A 137 0.68 20.62 -12.67
C SER A 137 1.13 19.23 -12.22
N LEU A 138 2.41 19.13 -11.84
CA LEU A 138 2.96 17.90 -11.26
C LEU A 138 2.24 17.53 -9.95
N ASN A 139 1.80 18.51 -9.16
CA ASN A 139 1.09 18.25 -7.91
C ASN A 139 -0.30 17.65 -8.19
N ASP A 140 -1.02 18.19 -9.17
CA ASP A 140 -2.34 17.65 -9.58
C ASP A 140 -2.19 16.20 -10.07
N PHE A 141 -1.11 15.92 -10.81
CA PHE A 141 -0.80 14.56 -11.26
C PHE A 141 -0.65 13.62 -10.07
N TYR A 142 0.20 13.95 -9.10
CA TYR A 142 0.42 13.08 -7.94
C TYR A 142 -0.83 12.94 -7.07
N GLN A 143 -1.67 13.97 -6.99
CA GLN A 143 -2.95 13.91 -6.29
C GLN A 143 -3.90 12.88 -6.94
N ILE A 144 -4.10 12.96 -8.25
CA ILE A 144 -4.97 12.01 -8.95
C ILE A 144 -4.33 10.61 -9.00
N TRP A 145 -3.02 10.51 -9.19
CA TRP A 145 -2.29 9.24 -9.20
C TRP A 145 -2.44 8.49 -7.87
N THR A 146 -2.19 9.16 -6.74
CA THR A 146 -2.32 8.54 -5.42
C THR A 146 -3.77 8.18 -5.09
N GLN A 147 -4.75 8.98 -5.54
CA GLN A 147 -6.17 8.61 -5.46
C GLN A 147 -6.46 7.32 -6.24
N LYS A 148 -6.03 7.22 -7.50
CA LYS A 148 -6.20 6.02 -8.32
C LYS A 148 -5.57 4.79 -7.68
N GLU A 149 -4.31 4.87 -7.26
CA GLU A 149 -3.59 3.75 -6.64
C GLU A 149 -4.21 3.34 -5.30
N SER A 150 -4.66 4.30 -4.50
CA SER A 150 -5.40 3.98 -3.26
C SER A 150 -6.70 3.25 -3.55
N PHE A 151 -7.44 3.68 -4.58
CA PHE A 151 -8.69 3.05 -4.99
C PHE A 151 -8.47 1.64 -5.57
N THR A 152 -7.47 1.44 -6.42
CA THR A 152 -7.20 0.11 -6.99
C THR A 152 -6.71 -0.89 -5.94
N LYS A 153 -6.02 -0.43 -4.89
CA LYS A 153 -5.67 -1.23 -3.71
C LYS A 153 -6.91 -1.63 -2.89
N LEU A 154 -7.83 -0.67 -2.69
CA LEU A 154 -9.12 -0.91 -2.03
C LEU A 154 -9.87 -2.07 -2.70
N ILE A 155 -10.11 -1.98 -4.01
CA ILE A 155 -10.85 -3.02 -4.77
C ILE A 155 -10.00 -4.25 -5.11
N GLY A 156 -8.67 -4.17 -4.99
CA GLY A 156 -7.75 -5.29 -5.22
C GLY A 156 -7.60 -5.72 -6.67
N GLU A 157 -7.79 -4.80 -7.61
CA GLU A 157 -7.68 -5.06 -9.05
C GLU A 157 -6.35 -4.57 -9.65
N GLY A 158 -5.64 -3.68 -8.95
CA GLY A 158 -4.45 -3.02 -9.48
C GLY A 158 -4.75 -2.19 -10.73
N LEU A 159 -3.69 -1.82 -11.47
CA LEU A 159 -3.80 -0.98 -12.67
C LEU A 159 -4.01 -1.77 -13.98
N ILE A 160 -4.25 -3.09 -13.92
CA ILE A 160 -4.22 -3.97 -15.10
C ILE A 160 -5.31 -3.63 -16.12
N LYS A 161 -6.46 -3.12 -15.67
CA LYS A 161 -7.58 -2.79 -16.56
C LYS A 161 -7.35 -1.52 -17.40
N GLY A 162 -6.32 -0.73 -17.10
CA GLY A 162 -6.10 0.58 -17.71
C GLY A 162 -6.27 1.72 -16.70
N LEU A 163 -5.59 2.83 -16.96
CA LEU A 163 -5.60 4.02 -16.09
C LEU A 163 -6.83 4.91 -16.32
N ASP A 164 -7.58 4.70 -17.39
CA ASP A 164 -8.78 5.44 -17.79
C ASP A 164 -10.09 4.83 -17.28
N ILE A 165 -10.04 3.60 -16.75
CA ILE A 165 -11.22 2.84 -16.30
C ILE A 165 -11.91 3.48 -15.07
N TYR A 166 -11.12 4.03 -14.15
CA TYR A 166 -11.62 4.64 -12.92
C TYR A 166 -11.26 6.12 -12.89
N ASP A 167 -12.24 6.97 -13.16
CA ASP A 167 -12.10 8.43 -13.21
C ASP A 167 -12.31 9.06 -11.83
N MET A 168 -11.25 9.38 -11.09
CA MET A 168 -11.32 9.89 -9.71
C MET A 168 -12.05 11.23 -9.56
N THR A 169 -12.43 11.89 -10.65
CA THR A 169 -13.16 13.16 -10.62
C THR A 169 -14.67 12.99 -10.46
N GLN A 170 -15.22 11.79 -10.68
CA GLN A 170 -16.66 11.56 -10.54
C GLN A 170 -17.04 10.99 -9.17
N SER A 171 -18.24 11.30 -8.69
CA SER A 171 -18.70 10.91 -7.34
C SER A 171 -19.19 9.45 -7.22
N HIS A 172 -19.23 8.69 -8.32
CA HIS A 172 -19.97 7.42 -8.40
C HIS A 172 -19.18 6.15 -7.98
N PHE A 173 -17.93 6.26 -7.51
CA PHE A 173 -17.07 5.07 -7.26
C PHE A 173 -17.37 4.30 -5.98
N ILE A 174 -18.29 4.78 -5.13
CA ILE A 174 -18.61 4.13 -3.86
C ILE A 174 -19.41 2.82 -4.07
N ASN A 175 -20.05 2.62 -5.23
CA ASN A 175 -20.87 1.43 -5.50
C ASN A 175 -20.08 0.14 -5.80
N HIS A 176 -18.74 0.22 -5.94
CA HIS A 176 -17.88 -0.92 -6.23
C HIS A 176 -17.30 -1.61 -5.00
N VAL A 177 -17.53 -1.06 -3.80
CA VAL A 177 -17.15 -1.68 -2.53
C VAL A 177 -18.39 -2.42 -2.02
N LYS A 178 -18.47 -3.73 -2.28
CA LYS A 178 -19.48 -4.63 -1.72
C LYS A 178 -18.81 -5.68 -0.86
#